data_AF-A0A8C3BVW0-F1
#
_entry.id   AF-A0A8C3BVW0-F1
#
_cell.length_a   1.000
_cell.length_b   1.000
_cell.length_c   1.000
_cell.angle_alpha   90.00
_cell.angle_beta   90.00
_cell.angle_gamma   90.00
#
_symmetry.space_group_name_H-M   'P 1'
#
loop_
_entity.id
_entity.type
_entity.pdbx_description
1 polymer ?
#
loop_
_entity_poly.entity_id
_entity_poly.type
_entity_poly.pdbx_seq_one_letter_code
_entity_poly.pdbx_strand_id
1 'polypeptide(L)'
;VLRLCESIFKTGKKRCAVTKKSLGHRMGGGKGPIDHYVTAVKSGRLVVEVGGRCEFEEVEPFLTQVARKLPFPAVPVSRRSLQQMRQEEEERRLNNQNPWTFERVVAANMLGMRKYLSPCDLELKGRYWGKHFLRHRV
;
A
#
# COMPACT_ATOMS: atom_id res chain seq x y z
N VAL A 1 -0.67 3.95 -22.50
CA VAL A 1 -1.31 3.35 -21.30
C VAL A 1 -0.95 4.21 -20.11
N LEU A 2 -1.86 5.12 -19.78
CA LEU A 2 -1.72 6.03 -18.66
C LEU A 2 -2.24 5.28 -17.45
N ARG A 3 -1.31 4.75 -16.68
CA ARG A 3 -1.68 4.09 -15.44
C ARG A 3 -2.06 5.21 -14.47
N LEU A 4 -3.13 5.03 -13.71
CA LEU A 4 -3.05 5.49 -12.33
C LEU A 4 -2.17 4.42 -11.65
N CYS A 5 -1.32 4.80 -10.71
CA CYS A 5 -1.15 3.94 -9.54
C CYS A 5 -2.44 4.18 -8.80
N GLU A 6 -3.53 3.62 -9.27
CA GLU A 6 -3.77 2.21 -9.34
C GLU A 6 -4.95 1.97 -10.37
N SER A 7 -4.97 0.90 -11.30
CA SER A 7 -5.79 -0.21 -12.10
C SER A 7 -7.01 -0.34 -13.11
N ILE A 8 -6.89 -1.08 -14.22
CA ILE A 8 -8.04 -1.75 -14.87
C ILE A 8 -8.45 -2.76 -13.81
N PHE A 9 -9.69 -2.72 -13.29
CA PHE A 9 -10.16 -3.54 -12.15
C PHE A 9 -9.69 -5.01 -12.28
N LYS A 10 -8.47 -5.28 -11.79
CA LYS A 10 -7.82 -6.58 -11.66
C LYS A 10 -7.62 -6.86 -10.18
N THR A 11 -8.47 -6.30 -9.31
CA THR A 11 -8.76 -6.94 -8.04
C THR A 11 -9.54 -8.20 -8.39
N GLY A 12 -8.82 -9.32 -8.49
CA GLY A 12 -9.45 -10.64 -8.52
C GLY A 12 -10.52 -10.70 -7.43
N LYS A 13 -11.65 -11.36 -7.74
CA LYS A 13 -12.94 -11.40 -7.03
C LYS A 13 -12.89 -11.95 -5.58
N LYS A 14 -11.78 -11.76 -4.84
CA LYS A 14 -11.65 -12.06 -3.42
C LYS A 14 -12.39 -10.98 -2.64
N ARG A 15 -13.58 -11.35 -2.17
CA ARG A 15 -14.48 -10.53 -1.36
C ARG A 15 -14.43 -11.03 0.07
N CYS A 16 -14.07 -10.15 1.00
CA CYS A 16 -14.07 -10.42 2.43
C CYS A 16 -15.44 -10.01 3.00
N ALA A 17 -16.15 -10.95 3.63
CA ALA A 17 -17.42 -10.65 4.28
C ALA A 17 -17.18 -9.95 5.62
N VAL A 18 -17.78 -8.77 5.78
CA VAL A 18 -17.81 -8.05 7.05
C VAL A 18 -19.12 -8.41 7.75
N THR A 19 -19.02 -8.96 8.95
CA THR A 19 -20.19 -9.30 9.78
C THR A 19 -20.42 -8.23 10.84
N LYS A 20 -21.68 -7.85 11.06
CA LYS A 20 -22.06 -6.84 12.04
C LYS A 20 -23.20 -7.37 12.92
N LYS A 21 -23.05 -7.25 14.24
CA LYS A 21 -24.16 -7.52 15.19
C LYS A 21 -25.10 -6.31 15.21
N SER A 22 -26.38 -6.55 15.53
CA SER A 22 -27.34 -5.46 15.74
C SER A 22 -26.93 -4.59 16.92
N LEU A 23 -27.35 -3.32 16.87
CA LEU A 23 -27.08 -2.34 17.91
C LEU A 23 -27.77 -2.77 19.21
N GLY A 24 -27.05 -2.68 20.34
CA GLY A 24 -27.60 -2.98 21.67
C GLY A 24 -27.42 -4.43 22.16
N HIS A 25 -26.83 -5.34 21.37
CA HIS A 25 -26.48 -6.67 21.88
C HIS A 25 -25.26 -6.66 22.81
N ARG A 26 -25.30 -7.51 23.84
CA ARG A 26 -24.14 -7.79 24.70
C ARG A 26 -23.06 -8.59 23.96
N MET A 27 -21.84 -8.56 24.48
CA MET A 27 -20.74 -9.40 23.98
C MET A 27 -21.07 -10.90 24.18
N GLY A 28 -20.60 -11.77 23.28
CA GLY A 28 -20.94 -13.20 23.26
C GLY A 28 -22.07 -13.57 22.28
N GLY A 29 -22.56 -14.82 22.32
CA GLY A 29 -23.70 -15.26 21.49
C GLY A 29 -23.41 -15.55 20.01
N GLY A 30 -22.15 -15.82 19.65
CA GLY A 30 -21.77 -16.18 18.28
C GLY A 30 -21.47 -14.99 17.36
N LYS A 31 -21.28 -15.27 16.06
CA LYS A 31 -20.97 -14.29 15.01
C LYS A 31 -22.28 -13.72 14.42
N GLY A 32 -22.31 -12.43 14.15
CA GLY A 32 -23.47 -11.79 13.51
C GLY A 32 -23.61 -12.15 12.02
N PRO A 33 -24.74 -11.77 11.40
CA PRO A 33 -24.95 -11.95 9.96
C PRO A 33 -23.94 -11.13 9.13
N ILE A 34 -23.83 -11.49 7.84
CA ILE A 34 -23.02 -10.74 6.87
C ILE A 34 -23.74 -9.44 6.52
N ASP A 35 -23.05 -8.31 6.65
CA ASP A 35 -23.55 -6.98 6.35
C ASP A 35 -23.18 -6.59 4.92
N HIS A 36 -21.89 -6.56 4.60
CA HIS A 36 -21.40 -6.21 3.28
C HIS A 36 -20.08 -6.92 2.94
N TYR A 37 -19.70 -6.88 1.66
CA TYR A 37 -18.45 -7.42 1.17
C TYR A 37 -17.46 -6.31 0.85
N VAL A 38 -16.22 -6.47 1.29
CA VAL A 38 -15.12 -5.55 1.00
C VAL A 38 -14.02 -6.24 0.22
N THR A 39 -13.21 -5.45 -0.49
CA THR A 39 -12.01 -5.93 -1.18
C THR A 39 -10.79 -5.37 -0.48
N ALA A 40 -9.90 -6.26 -0.03
CA ALA A 40 -8.65 -5.85 0.59
C ALA A 40 -7.67 -5.34 -0.48
N VAL A 41 -7.19 -4.11 -0.29
CA VAL A 41 -6.16 -3.48 -1.13
C VAL A 41 -4.88 -3.38 -0.30
N LYS A 42 -3.75 -3.81 -0.88
CA LYS A 42 -2.42 -3.66 -0.28
C LYS A 42 -1.71 -2.47 -0.91
N SER A 43 -0.80 -1.85 -0.18
CA SER A 43 0.03 -0.75 -0.68
C SER A 43 0.82 -1.17 -1.92
N GLY A 44 0.94 -0.25 -2.89
CA GLY A 44 1.66 -0.49 -4.15
C GLY A 44 0.92 -1.39 -5.14
N ARG A 45 -0.38 -1.64 -4.93
CA ARG A 45 -1.23 -2.37 -5.89
C ARG A 45 -1.63 -1.43 -7.04
N LEU A 46 -2.53 -1.86 -7.94
CA LEU A 46 -3.26 -1.02 -8.88
C LEU A 46 -4.83 -1.27 -8.70
N VAL A 47 -5.73 -0.27 -8.92
CA VAL A 47 -7.21 0.01 -8.70
C VAL A 47 -8.10 0.50 -9.95
N VAL A 48 -7.85 1.66 -10.62
CA VAL A 48 -8.14 2.34 -11.97
C VAL A 48 -6.96 2.50 -13.04
N GLU A 49 -7.04 2.01 -14.30
CA GLU A 49 -5.98 2.05 -15.35
C GLU A 49 -6.68 2.52 -16.59
N VAL A 50 -6.07 3.51 -17.21
CA VAL A 50 -6.65 4.21 -18.34
C VAL A 50 -5.80 3.89 -19.56
N GLY A 51 -6.40 3.14 -20.48
CA GLY A 51 -5.84 2.87 -21.79
C GLY A 51 -6.54 3.74 -22.82
N GLY A 52 -5.79 4.31 -23.76
CA GLY A 52 -6.34 5.16 -24.80
C GLY A 52 -5.25 5.93 -25.55
N ARG A 53 -5.68 6.68 -26.57
CA ARG A 53 -4.86 7.70 -27.26
C ARG A 53 -5.04 9.03 -26.53
N CYS A 54 -4.46 9.13 -25.35
CA CYS A 54 -4.53 10.32 -24.50
C CYS A 54 -3.14 10.55 -23.90
N GLU A 55 -2.82 11.80 -23.59
CA GLU A 55 -1.60 12.17 -22.87
C GLU A 55 -1.83 12.21 -21.36
N PHE A 56 -0.76 12.02 -20.58
CA PHE A 56 -0.87 11.89 -19.11
C PHE A 56 -1.49 13.13 -18.47
N GLU A 57 -1.16 14.30 -19.00
CA GLU A 57 -1.59 15.61 -18.51
C GLU A 57 -3.11 15.80 -18.59
N GLU A 58 -3.78 15.22 -19.58
CA GLU A 58 -5.23 15.30 -19.72
C GLU A 58 -5.95 14.48 -18.65
N VAL A 59 -5.37 13.34 -18.28
CA VAL A 59 -6.00 12.34 -17.41
C VAL A 59 -5.62 12.55 -15.94
N GLU A 60 -4.47 13.16 -15.67
CA GLU A 60 -3.93 13.42 -14.34
C GLU A 60 -4.90 14.19 -13.41
N PRO A 61 -5.59 15.26 -13.82
CA PRO A 61 -6.50 15.99 -12.94
C PRO A 61 -7.69 15.14 -12.50
N PHE A 62 -8.30 14.41 -13.43
CA PHE A 62 -9.41 13.50 -13.14
C PHE A 62 -8.99 12.41 -12.16
N LEU A 63 -7.84 11.80 -12.43
CA LEU A 63 -7.25 10.76 -11.62
C LEU A 63 -6.86 11.25 -10.21
N THR A 64 -6.39 12.49 -10.10
CA THR A 64 -6.11 13.15 -8.81
C THR A 64 -7.38 13.37 -8.00
N GLN A 65 -8.50 13.75 -8.64
CA GLN A 65 -9.78 13.88 -7.95
C GLN A 65 -10.28 12.53 -7.41
N VAL A 66 -10.13 11.46 -8.20
CA VAL A 66 -10.47 10.09 -7.75
C VAL A 66 -9.58 9.68 -6.58
N ALA A 67 -8.27 9.92 -6.67
CA ALA A 67 -7.31 9.60 -5.61
C ALA A 67 -7.66 10.27 -4.27
N ARG A 68 -8.13 11.53 -4.30
CA ARG A 68 -8.57 12.26 -3.09
C ARG A 68 -9.84 11.69 -2.44
N LYS A 69 -10.69 10.99 -3.21
CA LYS A 69 -11.92 10.36 -2.70
C LYS A 69 -11.66 8.99 -2.06
N LEU A 70 -10.50 8.39 -2.31
CA LEU A 70 -10.17 7.08 -1.75
C LEU A 70 -9.85 7.18 -0.25
N PRO A 71 -10.16 6.14 0.54
CA PRO A 71 -9.91 6.12 1.98
C PRO A 71 -8.42 5.89 2.34
N PHE A 72 -7.52 5.90 1.35
CA PHE A 72 -6.09 5.69 1.49
C PHE A 72 -5.33 6.60 0.52
N PRO A 73 -4.06 6.96 0.82
CA PRO A 73 -3.27 7.82 -0.07
C PRO A 73 -2.98 7.10 -1.39
N ALA A 74 -3.41 7.70 -2.49
CA ALA A 74 -3.18 7.22 -3.85
C ALA A 74 -2.56 8.33 -4.71
N VAL A 75 -1.81 7.95 -5.75
CA VAL A 75 -1.06 8.88 -6.61
C VAL A 75 -1.20 8.47 -8.08
N PRO A 76 -1.57 9.38 -9.00
CA PRO A 76 -1.53 9.08 -10.42
C PRO A 76 -0.10 8.82 -10.89
N VAL A 77 0.16 7.70 -11.58
CA VAL A 77 1.51 7.40 -12.10
C VAL A 77 1.47 6.80 -13.49
N SER A 78 2.11 7.44 -14.45
CA SER A 78 2.35 6.86 -15.76
C SER A 78 3.39 5.73 -15.68
N ARG A 79 3.54 4.96 -16.77
CA ARG A 79 4.59 3.93 -16.84
C ARG A 79 5.99 4.52 -16.66
N ARG A 80 6.24 5.71 -17.23
CA ARG A 80 7.53 6.40 -17.15
C ARG A 80 7.76 6.95 -15.74
N SER A 81 6.78 7.62 -15.15
CA SER A 81 6.95 8.16 -13.79
C SER A 81 7.09 7.06 -12.74
N LEU A 82 6.41 5.91 -12.91
CA LEU A 82 6.61 4.75 -12.04
C LEU A 82 8.04 4.18 -12.11
N GLN A 83 8.65 4.17 -13.30
CA GLN A 83 10.04 3.73 -13.46
C GLN A 83 11.01 4.71 -12.78
N GLN A 84 10.80 6.02 -12.97
CA GLN A 84 11.59 7.06 -12.32
C GLN A 84 11.50 6.96 -10.80
N MET A 85 10.30 6.78 -10.22
CA MET A 85 10.14 6.61 -8.78
C MET A 85 10.93 5.39 -8.24
N ARG A 86 10.99 4.30 -9.00
CA ARG A 86 11.76 3.10 -8.59
C ARG A 86 13.26 3.35 -8.66
N GLN A 87 13.73 4.04 -9.70
CA GLN A 87 15.13 4.42 -9.84
C GLN A 87 15.55 5.36 -8.72
N GLU A 88 14.75 6.39 -8.42
CA GLU A 88 15.00 7.31 -7.31
C GLU A 88 15.07 6.58 -5.95
N GLU A 89 14.19 5.59 -5.72
CA GLU A 89 14.27 4.76 -4.52
C GLU A 89 15.57 3.94 -4.44
N GLU A 90 16.02 3.37 -5.55
CA GLU A 90 17.28 2.63 -5.63
C GLU A 90 18.49 3.55 -5.44
N GLU A 91 18.51 4.71 -6.09
CA GLU A 91 19.55 5.73 -5.94
C GLU A 91 19.67 6.21 -4.50
N ARG A 92 18.54 6.49 -3.83
CA ARG A 92 18.52 6.83 -2.40
C ARG A 92 19.06 5.71 -1.53
N ARG A 93 18.80 4.44 -1.90
CA ARG A 93 19.32 3.27 -1.18
C ARG A 93 20.83 3.12 -1.35
N LEU A 94 21.34 3.33 -2.56
CA LEU A 94 22.76 3.23 -2.87
C LEU A 94 23.56 4.41 -2.30
N ASN A 95 23.00 5.61 -2.35
CA ASN A 95 23.62 6.84 -1.82
C ASN A 95 23.34 7.05 -0.32
N ASN A 96 22.88 6.02 0.39
CA ASN A 96 22.70 6.13 1.83
C ASN A 96 24.05 6.16 2.55
N GLN A 97 24.42 7.34 3.08
CA GLN A 97 25.67 7.54 3.82
C GLN A 97 25.65 6.89 5.21
N ASN A 98 24.46 6.58 5.75
CA ASN A 98 24.36 5.94 7.06
C ASN A 98 24.80 4.47 6.98
N PRO A 99 25.84 4.05 7.72
CA PRO A 99 26.30 2.66 7.74
C PRO A 99 25.32 1.69 8.42
N TRP A 100 24.33 2.21 9.15
CA TRP A 100 23.32 1.46 9.88
C TRP A 100 21.98 1.45 9.14
N THR A 101 21.77 0.44 8.31
CA THR A 101 20.49 0.20 7.64
C THR A 101 19.55 -0.64 8.52
N PHE A 102 18.24 -0.37 8.44
CA PHE A 102 17.25 -1.11 9.22
C PHE A 102 17.33 -2.62 8.97
N GLU A 103 17.44 -3.02 7.70
CA GLU A 103 17.61 -4.41 7.29
C GLU A 103 18.80 -5.07 8.00
N ARG A 104 19.96 -4.41 8.05
CA ARG A 104 21.15 -4.94 8.70
C ARG A 104 20.97 -5.15 10.19
N VAL A 105 20.43 -4.15 10.91
CA VAL A 105 20.30 -4.20 12.37
C VAL A 105 19.31 -5.30 12.78
N VAL A 106 18.19 -5.43 12.05
CA VAL A 106 17.16 -6.44 12.35
C VAL A 106 17.60 -7.84 11.93
N ALA A 107 18.20 -8.00 10.75
CA ALA A 107 18.69 -9.28 10.28
C ALA A 107 19.78 -9.85 11.19
N ALA A 108 20.72 -9.04 11.67
CA ALA A 108 21.74 -9.48 12.61
C ALA A 108 21.26 -9.57 14.07
N ASN A 109 19.99 -9.24 14.36
CA ASN A 109 19.44 -9.16 15.72
C ASN A 109 20.33 -8.34 16.68
N MET A 110 20.87 -7.22 16.19
CA MET A 110 21.71 -6.36 17.01
C MET A 110 20.91 -5.84 18.20
N LEU A 111 21.54 -5.74 19.37
CA LEU A 111 20.92 -5.27 20.61
C LEU A 111 19.65 -6.04 21.04
N GLY A 112 19.42 -7.25 20.48
CA GLY A 112 18.21 -8.03 20.76
C GLY A 112 16.92 -7.40 20.25
N MET A 113 16.97 -6.53 19.23
CA MET A 113 15.80 -5.80 18.74
C MET A 113 14.64 -6.69 18.27
N ARG A 114 14.89 -7.95 17.88
CA ARG A 114 13.82 -8.88 17.46
C ARG A 114 12.80 -9.18 18.57
N LYS A 115 13.13 -8.92 19.84
CA LYS A 115 12.16 -9.01 20.95
C LYS A 115 11.01 -8.02 20.80
N TYR A 116 11.25 -6.88 20.15
CA TYR A 116 10.29 -5.77 20.02
C TYR A 116 9.68 -5.65 18.62
N LEU A 117 10.26 -6.33 17.63
CA LEU A 117 9.84 -6.25 16.23
C LEU A 117 8.97 -7.44 15.83
N SER A 118 8.11 -7.21 14.83
CA SER A 118 7.32 -8.28 14.24
C SER A 118 8.20 -9.14 13.32
N PRO A 119 7.91 -10.45 13.19
CA PRO A 119 8.55 -11.27 12.17
C PRO A 119 8.40 -10.69 10.74
N CYS A 120 7.29 -10.00 10.46
CA CYS A 120 7.06 -9.36 9.16
C CYS A 120 8.06 -8.24 8.85
N ASP A 121 8.69 -7.62 9.85
CA ASP A 121 9.63 -6.51 9.65
C ASP A 121 10.92 -6.95 8.97
N LEU A 122 11.28 -8.24 9.05
CA LEU A 122 12.41 -8.83 8.32
C LEU A 122 12.19 -8.77 6.80
N GLU A 123 10.97 -9.06 6.34
CA GLU A 123 10.61 -9.02 4.92
C GLU A 123 10.32 -7.59 4.45
N LEU A 124 9.64 -6.81 5.30
CA LEU A 124 9.14 -5.47 4.97
C LEU A 124 10.18 -4.36 5.18
N LYS A 125 11.34 -4.70 5.77
CA LYS A 125 12.53 -3.83 5.91
C LYS A 125 12.22 -2.47 6.56
N GLY A 126 11.22 -2.42 7.45
CA GLY A 126 10.82 -1.20 8.15
C GLY A 126 10.18 -0.13 7.27
N ARG A 127 9.78 -0.46 6.02
CA ARG A 127 9.09 0.47 5.11
C ARG A 127 7.59 0.53 5.36
N TYR A 128 7.06 -0.38 6.17
CA TYR A 128 5.64 -0.51 6.45
C TYR A 128 5.38 -0.45 7.96
N TRP A 129 4.32 0.24 8.33
CA TRP A 129 3.78 0.23 9.69
C TRP A 129 2.28 0.04 9.64
N GLY A 130 1.82 -1.18 9.97
CA GLY A 130 0.43 -1.58 9.76
C GLY A 130 0.02 -1.42 8.30
N LYS A 131 -0.95 -0.53 8.03
CA LYS A 131 -1.43 -0.22 6.67
C LYS A 131 -0.64 0.89 5.96
N HIS A 132 0.25 1.59 6.66
CA HIS A 132 0.92 2.78 6.13
C HIS A 132 2.25 2.42 5.47
N PHE A 133 2.52 3.05 4.32
CA PHE A 133 3.80 2.95 3.62
C PHE A 133 4.64 4.21 3.85
N LEU A 134 5.87 4.04 4.32
CA LEU A 134 6.77 5.12 4.69
C LEU A 134 7.75 5.42 3.53
N ARG A 135 7.38 6.36 2.67
CA ARG A 135 8.19 6.76 1.48
C ARG A 135 9.57 7.34 1.81
N HIS A 136 9.72 7.92 2.99
CA HIS A 136 10.97 8.54 3.40
C HIS A 136 12.01 7.52 3.89
N ARG A 137 11.59 6.31 4.30
CA ARG A 137 12.48 5.25 4.78
C ARG A 137 13.17 4.57 3.61
N VAL A 138 14.46 4.31 3.81
CA VAL A 138 15.38 3.67 2.85
C VAL A 138 15.95 2.41 3.46
#